data_AF-A0A1E4RTL9-F1
#
_entry.id   AF-A0A1E4RTL9-F1
#
_cell.length_a   1.000
_cell.length_b   1.000
_cell.length_c   1.000
_cell.angle_alpha   90.00
_cell.angle_beta   90.00
_cell.angle_gamma   90.00
#
_symmetry.space_group_name_H-M   'P 1'
#
loop_
_entity.id
_entity.type
_entity.pdbx_description
1 polymer ?
#
loop_
_entity_poly.entity_id
_entity_poly.type
_entity_poly.pdbx_seq_one_letter_code
_entity_poly.pdbx_strand_id
1 'polypeptide(L)'
;IPGRFLPNYLADRYGCLNVMSVCVAICSLLILVVWLPFGSNLSTMYAFAGLFGFFSSSTMSLTPVCCGVVGKTEDFGKRYGTVYFLVAFGNLISLPIGGAIIGNGSGYSNMILFCGIIEGVAAILWIVSIYTIVGWKIRRV
;
A
#
# COMPACT_ATOMS: atom_id res chain seq x y z
N ILE A 1 14.47 5.21 -8.53
CA ILE A 1 15.78 5.13 -7.85
C ILE A 1 15.81 5.97 -6.56
N PRO A 2 15.47 7.28 -6.50
CA PRO A 2 15.44 8.05 -5.25
C PRO A 2 14.32 7.62 -4.26
N GLY A 3 13.17 7.16 -4.75
CA GLY A 3 12.05 6.68 -3.90
C GLY A 3 12.26 5.35 -3.19
N ARG A 4 13.34 4.64 -3.48
CA ARG A 4 13.77 3.46 -2.71
C ARG A 4 14.74 3.83 -1.60
N PHE A 5 15.45 4.96 -1.69
CA PHE A 5 16.52 5.29 -0.73
C PHE A 5 15.97 5.94 0.54
N LEU A 6 15.07 6.92 0.38
CA LEU A 6 14.49 7.66 1.51
C LEU A 6 13.71 6.77 2.50
N PRO A 7 12.80 5.89 2.05
CA PRO A 7 12.02 5.04 2.95
C PRO A 7 12.84 3.89 3.52
N ASN A 8 13.86 3.39 2.81
CA ASN A 8 14.79 2.40 3.38
C ASN A 8 15.66 3.05 4.45
N TYR A 9 16.13 4.29 4.26
CA TYR A 9 16.84 5.04 5.29
C TYR A 9 15.97 5.34 6.53
N LEU A 10 14.69 5.66 6.31
CA LEU A 10 13.71 5.81 7.39
C LEU A 10 13.38 4.46 8.06
N ALA A 11 13.31 3.36 7.32
CA ALA A 11 13.06 2.02 7.84
C ALA A 11 14.19 1.54 8.75
N ASP A 12 15.44 1.89 8.41
CA ASP A 12 16.63 1.59 9.22
C ASP A 12 16.60 2.30 10.58
N ARG A 13 15.91 3.45 10.69
CA ARG A 13 15.91 4.28 11.92
C ARG A 13 14.63 4.17 12.76
N TYR A 14 13.50 3.85 12.12
CA TYR A 14 12.17 3.84 12.76
C TYR A 14 11.49 2.47 12.74
N GLY A 15 12.12 1.45 12.15
CA GLY A 15 11.59 0.11 11.99
C GLY A 15 10.77 -0.06 10.70
N CYS A 16 11.05 -1.13 9.96
CA CYS A 16 10.40 -1.45 8.68
C CYS A 16 8.87 -1.40 8.76
N LEU A 17 8.29 -2.00 9.80
CA LEU A 17 6.84 -2.10 9.95
C LEU A 17 6.17 -0.73 10.09
N ASN A 18 6.74 0.18 10.90
CA ASN A 18 6.16 1.51 11.13
C ASN A 18 6.18 2.37 9.85
N VAL A 19 7.30 2.33 9.12
CA VAL A 19 7.46 3.08 7.86
C VAL A 19 6.53 2.54 6.77
N MET A 20 6.28 1.23 6.74
CA MET A 20 5.36 0.61 5.80
C MET A 20 3.91 1.07 6.03
N SER A 21 3.43 1.12 7.28
CA SER A 21 2.08 1.66 7.56
C SER A 21 1.95 3.14 7.25
N VAL A 22 2.97 3.95 7.56
CA VAL A 22 2.94 5.39 7.23
C VAL A 22 2.87 5.59 5.70
N CYS A 23 3.62 4.82 4.91
CA CYS A 23 3.52 4.87 3.45
C CYS A 23 2.12 4.48 2.95
N VAL A 24 1.55 3.38 3.47
CA VAL A 24 0.21 2.92 3.06
C VAL A 24 -0.88 3.92 3.47
N ALA A 25 -0.77 4.53 4.65
CA ALA A 25 -1.67 5.58 5.10
C ALA A 25 -1.59 6.83 4.21
N ILE A 26 -0.37 7.23 3.82
CA ILE A 26 -0.16 8.35 2.88
C ILE A 26 -0.72 8.01 1.49
N CYS A 27 -0.54 6.78 1.00
CA CYS A 27 -1.16 6.32 -0.25
C CYS A 27 -2.68 6.39 -0.20
N SER A 28 -3.29 5.85 0.86
CA SER A 28 -4.74 5.88 1.05
C SER A 28 -5.28 7.32 1.14
N LEU A 29 -4.58 8.21 1.84
CA LEU A 29 -4.92 9.63 1.88
C LEU A 29 -4.76 10.31 0.52
N LEU A 30 -3.70 10.02 -0.23
CA LEU A 30 -3.50 10.55 -1.59
C LEU A 30 -4.65 10.13 -2.51
N ILE A 31 -5.09 8.87 -2.43
CA ILE A 31 -6.21 8.36 -3.21
C ILE A 31 -7.52 9.07 -2.83
N LEU A 32 -7.82 9.19 -1.53
CA LEU A 32 -9.08 9.78 -1.07
C LEU A 32 -9.13 11.30 -1.22
N VAL A 33 -8.03 12.00 -0.99
CA VAL A 33 -7.97 13.48 -0.98
C VAL A 33 -7.66 14.05 -2.35
N VAL A 34 -6.84 13.37 -3.16
CA VAL A 34 -6.39 13.90 -4.45
C VAL A 34 -7.18 13.31 -5.61
N TRP A 35 -7.54 12.03 -5.56
CA TRP A 35 -8.22 11.39 -6.69
C TRP A 35 -9.75 11.60 -6.66
N LEU A 36 -10.37 11.67 -5.47
CA LEU A 36 -11.81 11.85 -5.32
C LEU A 36 -12.35 13.23 -5.77
N PRO A 37 -11.71 14.38 -5.43
CA PRO A 37 -12.26 15.69 -5.76
C PRO A 37 -11.64 16.34 -7.02
N PHE A 38 -10.46 15.90 -7.47
CA PHE A 38 -9.70 16.55 -8.55
C PHE A 38 -9.66 15.77 -9.87
N GLY A 39 -10.56 14.81 -10.08
CA GLY A 39 -10.69 14.08 -11.36
C GLY A 39 -10.95 14.97 -12.59
N SER A 40 -11.20 16.27 -12.40
CA SER A 40 -11.39 17.26 -13.47
C SER A 40 -10.09 17.99 -13.90
N ASN A 41 -8.98 17.92 -13.16
CA ASN A 41 -7.77 18.71 -13.42
C ASN A 41 -6.55 17.82 -13.75
N LEU A 42 -6.06 17.89 -14.99
CA LEU A 42 -4.90 17.12 -15.48
C LEU A 42 -3.64 17.33 -14.62
N SER A 43 -3.35 18.57 -14.19
CA SER A 43 -2.17 18.88 -13.38
C SER A 43 -2.14 18.12 -12.05
N THR A 44 -3.31 17.96 -11.40
CA THR A 44 -3.43 17.24 -10.13
C THR A 44 -3.24 15.74 -10.33
N MET A 45 -3.65 15.21 -11.48
CA MET A 45 -3.50 13.80 -11.81
C MET A 45 -2.03 13.41 -12.05
N TYR A 46 -1.23 14.30 -12.67
CA TYR A 46 0.22 14.09 -12.81
C TYR A 46 0.94 14.15 -11.46
N ALA A 47 0.58 15.10 -10.59
CA ALA A 47 1.15 15.18 -9.25
C ALA A 47 0.79 13.93 -8.42
N PHE A 48 -0.45 13.46 -8.52
CA PHE A 48 -0.90 12.22 -7.88
C PHE A 48 -0.10 11.01 -8.39
N ALA A 49 0.04 10.81 -9.70
CA ALA A 49 0.77 9.69 -10.26
C ALA A 49 2.24 9.66 -9.81
N GLY A 50 2.88 10.83 -9.71
CA GLY A 50 4.26 10.96 -9.20
C GLY A 50 4.37 10.59 -7.73
N LEU A 51 3.51 11.15 -6.87
CA LEU A 51 3.52 10.88 -5.43
C LEU A 51 3.11 9.43 -5.12
N PHE A 52 1.99 8.97 -5.66
CA PHE A 52 1.52 7.61 -5.48
C PHE A 52 2.52 6.57 -5.99
N GLY A 53 3.12 6.80 -7.18
CA GLY A 53 4.16 5.93 -7.72
C GLY A 53 5.42 5.87 -6.83
N PHE A 54 5.78 6.99 -6.20
CA PHE A 54 6.88 7.06 -5.24
C PHE A 54 6.59 6.20 -4.00
N PHE A 55 5.46 6.42 -3.32
CA PHE A 55 5.09 5.71 -2.09
C PHE A 55 4.79 4.22 -2.31
N SER A 56 4.15 3.86 -3.43
CA SER A 56 3.88 2.46 -3.79
C SER A 56 5.17 1.68 -4.03
N SER A 57 6.16 2.30 -4.67
CA SER A 57 7.48 1.69 -4.92
C SER A 57 8.27 1.45 -3.62
N SER A 58 8.11 2.34 -2.64
CA SER A 58 8.68 2.21 -1.30
C SER A 58 8.10 0.99 -0.58
N THR A 59 6.79 0.82 -0.64
CA THR A 59 6.05 -0.28 0.00
C THR A 59 6.49 -1.65 -0.54
N MET A 60 6.62 -1.80 -1.87
CA MET A 60 7.11 -3.03 -2.48
C MET A 60 8.54 -3.40 -2.04
N SER A 61 9.39 -2.41 -1.75
CA SER A 61 10.77 -2.64 -1.32
C SER A 61 10.87 -3.03 0.17
N LEU A 62 9.98 -2.49 1.01
CA LEU A 62 9.91 -2.82 2.44
C LEU A 62 9.23 -4.16 2.71
N THR A 63 8.31 -4.61 1.84
CA THR A 63 7.55 -5.87 2.03
C THR A 63 8.46 -7.08 2.33
N PRO A 64 9.53 -7.36 1.54
CA PRO A 64 10.45 -8.46 1.86
C PRO A 64 11.31 -8.19 3.10
N VAL A 65 11.67 -6.93 3.39
CA VAL A 65 12.45 -6.58 4.58
C VAL A 65 11.64 -6.87 5.85
N CYS A 66 10.37 -6.47 5.88
CA CYS A 66 9.48 -6.65 7.01
C CYS A 66 9.19 -8.15 7.24
N CYS A 67 9.00 -8.94 6.17
CA CYS A 67 8.84 -10.39 6.28
C CYS A 67 10.10 -11.08 6.85
N GLY A 68 11.30 -10.54 6.56
CA GLY A 68 12.56 -11.04 7.10
C GLY A 68 12.79 -10.72 8.58
N VAL A 69 12.21 -9.62 9.10
CA VAL A 69 12.30 -9.25 10.53
C VAL A 69 11.29 -10.02 11.38
N VAL A 70 10.11 -10.34 10.84
CA VAL A 70 9.02 -11.01 11.58
C VAL A 70 9.20 -12.54 11.64
N GLY A 71 10.05 -13.13 10.79
CA GLY A 71 10.26 -14.58 10.72
C GLY A 71 11.74 -14.99 10.72
N LYS A 72 12.01 -16.27 10.96
CA LYS A 72 13.32 -16.84 10.67
C LYS A 72 13.55 -16.76 9.15
N THR A 73 14.73 -16.27 8.75
CA THR A 73 15.15 -16.12 7.35
C THR A 73 15.06 -17.40 6.53
N GLU A 74 15.18 -18.56 7.19
CA GLU A 74 15.10 -19.90 6.58
C GLU A 74 13.72 -20.23 5.97
N ASP A 75 12.63 -19.67 6.51
CA ASP A 75 11.26 -19.89 6.00
C ASP A 75 10.68 -18.68 5.25
N PHE A 76 11.53 -17.70 4.91
CA PHE A 76 11.12 -16.47 4.23
C PHE A 76 10.34 -16.74 2.95
N GLY A 77 10.88 -17.61 2.08
CA GLY A 77 10.28 -17.93 0.79
C GLY A 77 8.92 -18.63 0.90
N LYS A 78 8.77 -19.56 1.86
CA LYS A 78 7.51 -20.28 2.08
C LYS A 78 6.39 -19.35 2.55
N ARG A 79 6.70 -18.47 3.52
CA ARG A 79 5.73 -17.51 4.06
C ARG A 79 5.36 -16.45 3.03
N TYR A 80 6.36 -15.82 2.42
CA TYR A 80 6.14 -14.79 1.40
C TYR A 80 5.37 -15.35 0.20
N GLY A 81 5.73 -16.55 -0.27
CA GLY A 81 5.04 -17.23 -1.36
C GLY A 81 3.58 -17.56 -1.04
N THR A 82 3.29 -18.06 0.16
CA THR A 82 1.91 -18.36 0.59
C THR A 82 1.04 -17.10 0.66
N VAL A 83 1.60 -15.98 1.14
CA VAL A 83 0.88 -14.70 1.18
C VAL A 83 0.62 -14.18 -0.22
N TYR A 84 1.62 -14.17 -1.11
CA TYR A 84 1.45 -13.70 -2.49
C TYR A 84 0.51 -14.57 -3.31
N PHE A 85 0.43 -15.88 -3.02
CA PHE A 85 -0.54 -16.78 -3.61
C PHE A 85 -1.98 -16.33 -3.32
N LEU A 86 -2.27 -15.92 -2.07
CA LEU A 86 -3.59 -15.38 -1.71
C LEU A 86 -3.85 -14.01 -2.35
N VAL A 87 -2.83 -13.14 -2.43
CA VAL A 87 -2.93 -11.81 -3.07
C VAL A 87 -3.26 -11.92 -4.56
N ALA A 88 -2.81 -12.97 -5.24
CA ALA A 88 -3.11 -13.21 -6.65
C ALA A 88 -4.62 -13.38 -6.90
N PHE A 89 -5.33 -14.12 -6.04
CA PHE A 89 -6.79 -14.24 -6.14
C PHE A 89 -7.50 -12.92 -5.89
N GLY A 90 -7.02 -12.13 -4.92
CA GLY A 90 -7.54 -10.79 -4.66
C GLY A 90 -7.42 -9.87 -5.88
N ASN A 91 -6.27 -9.90 -6.55
CA ASN A 91 -6.07 -9.16 -7.81
C ASN A 91 -6.97 -9.67 -8.93
N LEU A 92 -7.11 -10.99 -9.07
CA LEU A 92 -7.95 -11.58 -10.11
C LEU A 92 -9.42 -11.18 -9.97
N ILE A 93 -9.90 -11.00 -8.73
CA ILE A 93 -11.27 -10.57 -8.44
C ILE A 93 -11.43 -9.05 -8.56
N SER A 94 -10.43 -8.26 -8.14
CA SER A 94 -10.53 -6.79 -8.16
C SER A 94 -10.52 -6.21 -9.57
N LEU A 95 -9.75 -6.80 -10.50
CA LEU A 95 -9.67 -6.36 -11.90
C LEU A 95 -11.03 -6.36 -12.63
N PRO A 96 -11.80 -7.47 -12.68
CA PRO A 96 -13.09 -7.50 -13.36
C PRO A 96 -14.13 -6.62 -12.66
N ILE A 97 -14.09 -6.49 -11.34
CA ILE A 97 -14.99 -5.59 -10.61
C ILE A 97 -14.71 -4.13 -10.99
N GLY A 98 -13.45 -3.71 -10.98
CA GLY A 98 -13.06 -2.37 -11.43
C GLY A 98 -13.41 -2.10 -12.89
N GLY A 99 -13.22 -3.10 -13.76
CA GLY A 99 -13.59 -3.03 -15.18
C GLY A 99 -15.10 -2.93 -15.41
N ALA A 100 -15.91 -3.68 -14.66
CA ALA A 100 -17.36 -3.62 -14.73
C ALA A 100 -17.92 -2.26 -14.26
N ILE A 101 -17.28 -1.63 -13.26
CA ILE A 101 -17.67 -0.29 -12.78
C ILE A 101 -17.36 0.79 -13.83
N ILE A 102 -16.25 0.65 -14.56
CA ILE A 102 -15.88 1.55 -15.67
C ILE A 102 -16.76 1.36 -16.90
N GLY A 103 -17.15 0.12 -17.21
CA GLY A 103 -17.85 -0.25 -18.46
C GLY A 103 -19.17 0.50 -18.71
N ASN A 104 -19.77 1.12 -17.69
CA ASN A 104 -21.00 1.91 -17.79
C ASN A 104 -20.79 3.39 -18.16
N GLY A 105 -19.57 3.83 -18.49
CA GLY A 105 -19.26 5.14 -19.11
C GLY A 105 -19.45 6.38 -18.22
N SER A 106 -20.16 6.27 -17.10
CA SER A 106 -20.49 7.36 -16.16
C SER A 106 -19.94 7.13 -14.74
N GLY A 107 -19.27 6.00 -14.51
CA GLY A 107 -18.90 5.48 -13.19
C GLY A 107 -17.47 5.79 -12.71
N TYR A 108 -16.72 6.71 -13.33
CA TYR A 108 -15.33 6.98 -12.94
C TYR A 108 -15.21 7.34 -11.45
N SER A 109 -16.13 8.15 -10.92
CA SER A 109 -16.17 8.48 -9.49
C SER A 109 -16.41 7.25 -8.62
N ASN A 110 -17.27 6.31 -9.05
CA ASN A 110 -17.54 5.06 -8.33
C ASN A 110 -16.35 4.10 -8.34
N MET A 111 -15.59 4.06 -9.44
CA MET A 111 -14.36 3.26 -9.54
C MET A 111 -13.27 3.81 -8.62
N ILE A 112 -13.12 5.13 -8.59
CA ILE A 112 -12.18 5.83 -7.69
C ILE A 112 -12.55 5.54 -6.23
N LEU A 113 -13.84 5.63 -5.89
CA LEU A 113 -14.35 5.31 -4.56
C LEU A 113 -14.06 3.85 -4.18
N PHE A 114 -14.30 2.90 -5.09
CA PHE A 114 -14.00 1.49 -4.88
C PHE A 114 -12.51 1.24 -4.61
N CYS A 115 -11.61 1.82 -5.40
CA CYS A 115 -10.17 1.77 -5.15
C CYS A 115 -9.80 2.39 -3.80
N GLY A 116 -10.36 3.55 -3.47
CA GLY A 116 -10.10 4.23 -2.21
C GLY A 116 -10.56 3.45 -0.97
N ILE A 117 -11.71 2.78 -1.06
CA ILE A 117 -12.21 1.91 0.02
C ILE A 117 -11.28 0.70 0.20
N ILE A 118 -10.87 0.03 -0.88
CA ILE A 118 -9.97 -1.12 -0.80
C ILE A 118 -8.63 -0.71 -0.19
N GLU A 119 -8.06 0.41 -0.63
CA GLU A 119 -6.81 0.93 -0.09
C GLU A 119 -6.95 1.40 1.37
N GLY A 120 -8.09 1.98 1.73
CA GLY A 120 -8.40 2.31 3.14
C GLY A 120 -8.48 1.07 4.02
N VAL A 121 -9.16 0.02 3.56
CA VAL A 121 -9.22 -1.27 4.27
C VAL A 121 -7.81 -1.89 4.37
N ALA A 122 -7.01 -1.83 3.31
CA ALA A 122 -5.63 -2.29 3.33
C ALA A 122 -4.79 -1.51 4.36
N ALA A 123 -4.96 -0.18 4.45
CA ALA A 123 -4.29 0.66 5.45
C ALA A 123 -4.70 0.25 6.88
N ILE A 124 -5.98 0.02 7.15
CA ILE A 124 -6.48 -0.43 8.45
C ILE A 124 -5.90 -1.80 8.80
N LEU A 125 -5.90 -2.76 7.86
CA LEU A 125 -5.33 -4.08 8.07
C LEU A 125 -3.82 -4.02 8.36
N TRP A 126 -3.08 -3.14 7.69
CA TRP A 126 -1.67 -2.90 7.98
C TRP A 126 -1.44 -2.31 9.37
N ILE A 127 -2.27 -1.35 9.78
CA ILE A 127 -2.23 -0.78 11.13
C ILE A 127 -2.50 -1.87 12.17
N VAL A 128 -3.54 -2.69 11.98
CA VAL A 128 -3.87 -3.83 12.86
C VAL A 128 -2.73 -4.84 12.91
N SER A 129 -2.11 -5.16 11.78
CA SER A 129 -0.94 -6.03 11.70
C SER A 129 0.20 -5.52 12.59
N ILE A 130 0.48 -4.22 12.56
CA ILE A 130 1.46 -3.61 13.48
C ILE A 130 1.04 -3.77 14.94
N TYR A 131 -0.21 -3.47 15.27
CA TYR A 131 -0.70 -3.61 16.65
C TYR A 131 -0.51 -5.04 17.17
N THR A 132 -0.73 -6.05 16.32
CA THR A 132 -0.56 -7.47 16.70
C THR A 132 0.89 -7.95 16.74
N ILE A 133 1.75 -7.49 15.83
CA ILE A 133 3.14 -7.96 15.70
C ILE A 133 4.09 -7.22 16.65
N VAL A 134 3.93 -5.89 16.75
CA VAL A 134 4.82 -5.03 17.53
C VAL A 134 4.35 -4.94 19.00
N GLY A 135 3.05 -5.17 19.25
CA GLY A 135 2.44 -4.86 20.54
C GLY A 135 2.62 -3.37 20.90
N TRP A 136 2.15 -2.95 22.06
CA TRP A 136 2.27 -1.58 22.59
C TRP A 136 3.72 -1.13 22.92
N LYS A 137 4.73 -1.61 22.19
CA LYS A 137 6.12 -1.20 22.34
C LYS A 137 6.68 -0.78 21.00
N ILE A 138 6.68 0.54 20.78
CA ILE A 138 7.63 1.21 19.89
C ILE A 138 9.04 0.86 20.41
N ARG A 139 9.63 -0.22 19.91
CA ARG A 139 11.04 -0.53 20.15
C ARG A 139 11.83 -0.03 18.94
N ARG A 140 12.55 1.08 19.15
CA ARG A 140 13.80 1.34 18.43
C ARG A 140 14.75 0.20 18.79
N VAL A 141 15.07 -0.66 17.83
CA VAL A 141 16.46 -0.98 17.45
C VAL A 141 16.46 -1.34 15.98
#